data_AF-A0A3S4ZVH2-F1
#
_entry.id   AF-A0A3S4ZVH2-F1
#
_cell.length_a   1.000
_cell.length_b   1.000
_cell.length_c   1.000
_cell.angle_alpha   90.00
_cell.angle_beta   90.00
_cell.angle_gamma   90.00
#
_symmetry.space_group_name_H-M   'P 1'
#
loop_
_entity.id
_entity.type
_entity.pdbx_description
1 polymer ?
#
loop_
_entity_poly.entity_id
_entity_poly.type
_entity_poly.pdbx_seq_one_letter_code
_entity_poly.pdbx_strand_id
1 'polypeptide(L)' 'MHQQLSEEVGEDDLALGRLYPRLSETRRVAHNVARKTVLMAAEEGRCHAHISKDNVDDLLNQFSYYPPPL' A
#
# COMPACT_ATOMS: atom_id res chain seq x y z
N MET A 1 3.63 3.82 11.72
CA MET A 1 4.20 3.43 10.41
C MET A 1 4.65 1.97 10.34
N HIS A 2 4.86 1.24 11.45
CA HIS A 2 5.28 -0.19 11.40
C HIS A 2 4.14 -1.21 11.21
N GLN A 3 2.87 -0.82 11.39
CA GLN A 3 1.74 -1.76 11.40
C GLN A 3 1.24 -2.16 10.00
N GLN A 4 1.39 -1.30 8.99
CA GLN A 4 0.83 -1.58 7.66
C GLN A 4 1.50 -2.76 6.95
N LEU A 5 2.82 -2.95 7.10
CA LEU A 5 3.52 -4.04 6.43
C LEU A 5 3.20 -5.40 7.05
N SER A 6 3.02 -5.46 8.38
CA SER A 6 2.65 -6.69 9.08
C SER A 6 1.25 -7.18 8.72
N GLU A 7 0.33 -6.26 8.39
CA GLU A 7 -1.03 -6.62 7.93
C GLU A 7 -1.05 -7.27 6.54
N GLU A 8 0.05 -7.21 5.79
CA GLU A 8 0.16 -7.79 4.46
C GLU A 8 0.72 -9.23 4.48
N VAL A 9 1.10 -9.73 5.66
CA VAL A 9 1.53 -11.12 5.87
C VAL A 9 0.28 -11.99 6.00
N GLY A 10 0.07 -12.91 5.06
CA GLY A 10 -1.06 -13.84 5.10
C GLY A 10 -0.83 -15.01 6.04
N GLU A 11 -1.92 -15.70 6.40
CA GLU A 11 -1.85 -16.94 7.21
C GLU A 11 -0.96 -18.02 6.56
N ASP A 12 -0.96 -18.12 5.23
CA ASP A 12 -0.08 -19.04 4.50
C ASP A 12 1.41 -18.70 4.66
N ASP A 13 1.73 -17.40 4.75
CA ASP A 13 3.10 -16.96 5.02
C ASP A 13 3.50 -17.30 6.45
N LEU A 14 2.62 -17.07 7.42
CA LEU A 14 2.83 -17.43 8.83
C LEU A 14 2.96 -18.95 9.04
N ALA A 15 2.14 -19.75 8.36
CA ALA A 15 2.19 -21.21 8.39
C ALA A 15 3.53 -21.76 7.90
N LEU A 16 4.22 -21.02 7.03
CA LEU A 16 5.57 -21.32 6.53
C LEU A 16 6.69 -20.67 7.37
N GLY A 17 6.35 -20.01 8.48
CA GLY A 17 7.29 -19.30 9.35
C GLY A 17 7.83 -17.99 8.76
N ARG A 18 7.16 -17.41 7.75
CA ARG A 18 7.55 -16.13 7.16
C ARG A 18 6.97 -14.97 7.97
N LEU A 19 7.83 -13.99 8.24
CA LEU A 19 7.47 -12.76 8.96
C LEU A 19 7.19 -11.58 8.02
N TYR A 20 7.38 -11.76 6.72
CA TYR A 20 7.22 -10.75 5.70
C TYR A 20 6.46 -11.32 4.49
N PRO A 21 5.71 -10.49 3.75
CA PRO A 21 5.06 -10.92 2.53
C PRO A 21 6.08 -11.39 1.49
N ARG A 22 5.64 -12.24 0.58
CA ARG A 22 6.48 -12.68 -0.54
C ARG A 22 6.98 -11.50 -1.37
N LEU A 23 8.24 -11.56 -1.80
CA LEU A 23 8.80 -10.55 -2.70
C LEU A 23 8.06 -10.44 -4.04
N SER A 24 7.42 -11.53 -4.49
CA SER A 24 6.55 -11.50 -5.67
C SER A 24 5.33 -10.58 -5.50
N GLU A 25 4.96 -10.26 -4.26
CA GLU A 25 3.82 -9.43 -3.91
C GLU A 25 4.21 -8.00 -3.54
N THR A 26 5.50 -7.64 -3.59
CA THR A 26 6.01 -6.34 -3.13
C THR A 26 5.29 -5.15 -3.75
N ARG A 27 4.80 -5.23 -4.99
CA ARG A 27 4.04 -4.15 -5.62
C ARG A 27 2.67 -3.96 -4.99
N ARG A 28 1.93 -5.05 -4.79
CA ARG A 28 0.62 -5.05 -4.12
C ARG A 28 0.77 -4.50 -2.70
N VAL A 29 1.79 -4.98 -1.98
CA VAL A 29 2.13 -4.53 -0.64
C VAL A 29 2.47 -3.04 -0.62
N ALA A 30 3.35 -2.57 -1.51
CA ALA A 30 3.73 -1.15 -1.59
C ALA A 30 2.53 -0.25 -1.90
N HIS A 31 1.65 -0.67 -2.83
CA HIS A 31 0.43 0.06 -3.15
C HIS A 31 -0.51 0.16 -1.93
N ASN A 32 -0.75 -0.96 -1.23
CA ASN A 32 -1.60 -0.99 -0.04
C ASN A 32 -1.06 -0.12 1.10
N VAL A 33 0.26 -0.18 1.33
CA VAL A 33 0.94 0.67 2.31
C VAL A 33 0.78 2.13 1.92
N ALA A 34 1.06 2.50 0.67
CA ALA A 34 0.93 3.88 0.18
C ALA A 34 -0.50 4.40 0.33
N ARG A 35 -1.51 3.61 -0.03
CA ARG A 35 -2.94 3.95 0.13
C ARG A 35 -3.30 4.26 1.56
N LYS A 36 -2.92 3.38 2.51
CA LYS A 36 -3.18 3.61 3.93
C LYS A 36 -2.43 4.83 4.46
N THR A 37 -1.16 5.01 4.09
CA THR A 37 -0.36 6.17 4.50
C THR A 37 -0.95 7.48 4.02
N VAL A 38 -1.36 7.54 2.75
CA VAL A 38 -1.93 8.75 2.14
C VAL A 38 -3.29 9.09 2.77
N LEU A 39 -4.15 8.10 3.00
CA LEU A 39 -5.44 8.34 3.66
C LEU A 39 -5.28 8.86 5.10
N MET A 40 -4.37 8.26 5.88
CA MET A 40 -4.07 8.78 7.22
C MET A 40 -3.51 10.21 7.16
N ALA A 41 -2.58 10.49 6.25
CA ALA A 41 -2.02 11.83 6.08
C ALA A 41 -3.09 12.86 5.66
N ALA A 42 -4.08 12.44 4.87
CA ALA A 42 -5.20 13.30 4.47
C ALA A 42 -6.15 13.58 5.65
N GLU A 43 -6.49 12.55 6.44
CA GLU A 43 -7.29 12.70 7.67
C GLU A 43 -6.63 13.63 8.70
N GLU A 44 -5.29 13.62 8.77
CA GLU A 44 -4.51 14.52 9.63
C GLU A 44 -4.24 15.91 9.02
N GLY A 45 -4.76 16.21 7.83
CA GLY A 45 -4.57 17.50 7.16
C GLY A 45 -3.11 17.78 6.73
N ARG A 46 -2.29 16.74 6.56
CA ARG A 46 -0.88 16.85 6.14
C ARG A 46 -0.69 16.79 4.62
N CYS A 47 -1.74 16.45 3.89
CA CYS A 47 -1.73 16.40 2.43
C CYS A 47 -1.97 17.79 1.84
N HIS A 48 -1.13 18.19 0.89
CA HIS A 48 -1.32 19.42 0.12
C HIS A 48 -2.30 19.24 -1.05
N ALA A 49 -2.46 18.00 -1.51
CA ALA A 49 -3.45 17.62 -2.52
C ALA A 49 -4.79 17.26 -1.87
N HIS A 50 -5.89 17.48 -2.58
CA HIS A 50 -7.21 17.02 -2.16
C HIS A 50 -7.32 15.50 -2.37
N ILE A 51 -7.23 14.74 -1.27
CA ILE A 51 -7.23 13.28 -1.32
C ILE A 51 -8.40 12.74 -0.50
N SER A 52 -9.12 11.79 -1.07
CA SER A 52 -10.23 11.07 -0.48
C SER A 52 -10.13 9.57 -0.75
N LYS A 53 -11.01 8.79 -0.14
CA LYS A 53 -11.12 7.34 -0.40
C LYS A 53 -11.50 7.04 -1.86
N ASP A 54 -12.08 8.00 -2.56
CA ASP A 54 -12.59 7.82 -3.92
C ASP A 54 -11.51 8.06 -4.99
N ASN A 55 -10.49 8.86 -4.68
CA ASN A 55 -9.47 9.26 -5.66
C ASN A 55 -8.04 8.77 -5.34
N VAL A 56 -7.83 8.18 -4.16
CA VAL A 56 -6.48 7.76 -3.72
C VAL A 56 -5.86 6.72 -4.65
N ASP A 57 -6.65 5.78 -5.16
CA ASP A 57 -6.14 4.71 -6.03
C ASP A 57 -5.75 5.26 -7.41
N ASP A 58 -6.54 6.19 -7.97
CA ASP A 58 -6.20 6.88 -9.23
C ASP A 58 -4.91 7.69 -9.09
N LEU A 59 -4.75 8.40 -7.97
CA LEU A 59 -3.53 9.14 -7.65
C LEU A 59 -2.33 8.19 -7.57
N LEU A 60 -2.43 7.11 -6.79
CA LEU A 60 -1.34 6.15 -6.66
C LEU A 60 -0.96 5.52 -7.99
N ASN A 61 -1.93 5.22 -8.84
CA ASN A 61 -1.69 4.68 -10.17
C ASN A 61 -0.99 5.70 -11.08
N GLN A 62 -1.37 6.99 -11.02
CA GLN A 62 -0.70 8.06 -11.78
C GLN A 62 0.78 8.21 -11.40
N PHE A 63 1.12 8.05 -10.12
CA PHE A 63 2.48 8.21 -9.61
C PHE A 63 3.28 6.90 -9.53
N SER A 64 2.65 5.77 -9.84
CA SER A 64 3.32 4.49 -9.95
C SER A 64 4.02 4.38 -11.30
N TYR A 65 5.34 4.55 -11.31
CA TYR A 65 6.16 4.39 -12.52
C TYR A 65 6.26 2.90 -12.88
N TYR A 66 5.26 2.35 -13.57
CA TYR A 66 5.32 0.98 -14.09
C TYR A 66 4.49 0.79 -15.38
N PRO A 67 5.03 0.14 -16.43
CA PRO A 67 4.25 -0.20 -17.62
C PRO A 67 3.14 -1.20 -17.27
N PRO A 68 1.99 -1.19 -17.96
CA PRO A 68 0.93 -2.17 -17.72
C PRO A 68 1.47 -3.61 -17.79
N PRO A 69 0.95 -4.55 -16.98
CA PRO A 69 1.35 -5.96 -17.08
C PRO A 69 1.10 -6.47 -18.51
N LEU A 70 2.08 -7.18 -19.06
CA LEU A 70 1.98 -7.91 -20.33
C LEU A 70 0.87 -8.97 -20.27
#